data_AF-A0A815ET30-F1
#
_entry.id   AF-A0A815ET30-F1
#
_cell.length_a   1.000
_cell.length_b   1.000
_cell.length_c   1.000
_cell.angle_alpha   90.00
_cell.angle_beta   90.00
_cell.angle_gamma   90.00
#
_symmetry.space_group_name_H-M   'P 1'
#
loop_
_entity.id
_entity.type
_entity.pdbx_description
1 polymer ?
#
loop_
_entity_poly.entity_id
_entity_poly.type
_entity_poly.pdbx_seq_one_letter_code
_entity_poly.pdbx_strand_id
1 'polypeptide(L)'
;MDIKFIWTGSDAKALVYYITDYVTKSSLSFHDTFSLIQKNVASFGDISNQADNTDNAIERSRKFVLRCYNTLASQQELSGAQVASYLMNWDDHYTTHKFQGLYLIQTERYLQTELNELRVKRNLERDSYVNGRIDYQYRSGTLDNVCLYDFVSAFYK
;
A
#
# COMPACT_ATOMS: atom_id res chain seq x y z
N MET A 1 -4.71 -0.54 -30.44
CA MET A 1 -5.01 -1.30 -29.22
C MET A 1 -5.88 -2.50 -29.63
N ASP A 2 -5.54 -3.70 -29.20
CA ASP A 2 -6.29 -4.93 -29.51
C ASP A 2 -7.48 -5.05 -28.53
N ILE A 3 -8.72 -5.04 -29.04
CA ILE A 3 -9.93 -5.15 -28.23
C ILE A 3 -10.43 -6.59 -28.34
N LYS A 4 -10.37 -7.34 -27.23
CA LYS A 4 -10.89 -8.71 -27.13
C LYS A 4 -12.15 -8.77 -26.28
N PHE A 5 -13.14 -9.52 -26.75
CA PHE A 5 -14.37 -9.78 -26.00
C PHE A 5 -14.12 -10.77 -24.85
N ILE A 6 -14.67 -10.46 -23.68
CA ILE A 6 -14.65 -11.33 -22.50
C ILE A 6 -16.02 -12.01 -22.39
N TRP A 7 -16.06 -13.32 -22.57
CA TRP A 7 -17.31 -14.08 -22.68
C TRP A 7 -17.89 -14.55 -21.33
N THR A 8 -17.04 -14.81 -20.33
CA THR A 8 -17.48 -15.41 -19.06
C THR A 8 -17.01 -14.61 -17.84
N GLY A 9 -17.76 -14.75 -16.73
CA GLY A 9 -17.40 -14.11 -15.46
C GLY A 9 -16.10 -14.67 -14.85
N SER A 10 -15.76 -15.93 -15.13
CA SER A 10 -14.47 -16.52 -14.75
C SER A 10 -13.31 -15.86 -15.50
N ASP A 11 -13.46 -15.62 -16.80
CA ASP A 11 -12.44 -14.96 -17.61
C ASP A 11 -12.27 -13.50 -17.17
N ALA A 12 -13.37 -12.80 -16.86
CA ALA A 12 -13.32 -11.45 -16.32
C ALA A 12 -12.57 -11.40 -14.99
N LYS A 13 -12.83 -12.34 -14.08
CA LYS A 13 -12.11 -12.41 -12.78
C LYS A 13 -10.63 -12.70 -12.98
N ALA A 14 -10.28 -13.65 -13.84
CA ALA A 14 -8.88 -13.98 -14.14
C ALA A 14 -8.14 -12.79 -14.74
N LEU A 15 -8.79 -12.05 -15.65
CA LEU A 15 -8.24 -10.83 -16.23
C LEU A 15 -8.03 -9.74 -15.20
N VAL A 16 -9.01 -9.47 -14.31
CA VAL A 16 -8.87 -8.48 -13.25
C VAL A 16 -7.71 -8.84 -12.32
N TYR A 17 -7.59 -10.12 -11.94
CA TYR A 17 -6.45 -10.58 -11.14
C TYR A 17 -5.13 -10.34 -11.85
N TYR A 18 -5.03 -10.71 -13.13
CA TYR A 18 -3.85 -10.52 -13.95
C TYR A 18 -3.46 -9.05 -14.07
N ILE A 19 -4.41 -8.17 -14.40
CA ILE A 19 -4.16 -6.72 -14.49
C ILE A 19 -3.71 -6.18 -13.14
N THR A 20 -4.37 -6.57 -12.05
CA THR A 20 -4.04 -6.11 -10.70
C THR A 20 -2.63 -6.55 -10.30
N ASP A 21 -2.25 -7.79 -10.58
CA ASP A 21 -0.91 -8.32 -10.28
C ASP A 21 0.17 -7.56 -11.05
N TYR A 22 -0.08 -7.23 -12.32
CA TYR A 22 0.82 -6.40 -13.13
C TYR A 22 0.90 -4.94 -12.66
N VAL A 23 -0.24 -4.32 -12.30
CA VAL A 23 -0.28 -2.94 -11.81
C VAL A 23 0.38 -2.81 -10.45
N THR A 24 0.23 -3.81 -9.58
CA THR A 24 0.83 -3.81 -8.24
C THR A 24 2.28 -4.27 -8.23
N LYS A 25 2.80 -4.75 -9.36
CA LYS A 25 4.21 -5.11 -9.51
C LYS A 25 5.08 -3.87 -9.31
N SER A 26 5.99 -3.93 -8.35
CA SER A 26 6.94 -2.85 -8.07
C SER A 26 7.74 -2.52 -9.34
N SER A 27 7.71 -1.26 -9.77
CA SER A 27 8.42 -0.78 -10.96
C SER A 27 9.95 -0.85 -10.83
N LEU A 28 10.48 -0.83 -9.60
CA LEU A 28 11.90 -0.90 -9.31
C LEU A 28 12.17 -1.92 -8.21
N SER A 29 13.25 -2.71 -8.36
CA SER A 29 13.69 -3.60 -7.29
C SER A 29 14.14 -2.78 -6.09
N PHE A 30 13.87 -3.29 -4.88
CA PHE A 30 14.27 -2.60 -3.64
C PHE A 30 15.79 -2.37 -3.59
N HIS A 31 16.57 -3.33 -4.10
CA HIS A 31 18.03 -3.25 -4.17
C HIS A 31 18.51 -2.06 -5.01
N ASP A 32 17.89 -1.83 -6.17
CA ASP A 32 18.29 -0.74 -7.06
C ASP A 32 17.95 0.62 -6.45
N THR A 33 16.73 0.73 -5.90
CA THR A 33 16.26 1.92 -5.15
C THR A 33 17.22 2.27 -4.02
N PHE A 34 17.61 1.27 -3.23
CA PHE A 34 18.52 1.44 -2.10
C PHE A 34 19.91 1.91 -2.56
N SER A 35 20.47 1.30 -3.61
CA SER A 35 21.78 1.68 -4.14
C SER A 35 21.83 3.13 -4.64
N LEU A 36 20.74 3.61 -5.25
CA LEU A 36 20.60 4.98 -5.74
C LEU A 36 20.53 5.98 -4.59
N ILE A 37 19.79 5.66 -3.53
CA ILE A 37 19.72 6.49 -2.32
C ILE A 37 21.08 6.52 -1.63
N GLN A 38 21.77 5.38 -1.50
CA GLN A 38 23.09 5.31 -0.89
C GLN A 38 24.12 6.18 -1.63
N LYS A 39 24.11 6.16 -2.96
CA LYS A 39 24.95 7.05 -3.78
C LYS A 39 24.65 8.52 -3.52
N ASN A 40 23.38 8.89 -3.37
CA ASN A 40 22.97 10.26 -3.05
C ASN A 40 23.39 10.67 -1.63
N VAL A 41 23.32 9.77 -0.64
CA VAL A 41 23.79 10.02 0.73
C VAL A 41 25.30 10.30 0.74
N ALA A 42 26.09 9.47 0.05
CA ALA A 42 27.54 9.66 -0.04
C ALA A 42 27.90 11.01 -0.70
N SER A 43 27.30 11.31 -1.86
CA SER A 43 27.53 12.58 -2.56
C SER A 43 27.07 13.81 -1.76
N PHE A 44 26.02 13.68 -0.96
CA PHE A 44 25.53 14.76 -0.10
C PHE A 44 26.47 15.05 1.07
N GLY A 45 27.13 14.02 1.62
CA GLY A 45 28.19 14.18 2.61
C GLY A 45 29.35 15.02 2.06
N ASP A 46 29.81 14.70 0.86
CA ASP A 46 30.94 15.39 0.22
C ASP A 46 30.63 16.87 -0.12
N ILE A 47 29.44 17.14 -0.68
CA ILE A 47 29.01 18.51 -1.04
C ILE A 47 28.78 19.38 0.20
N SER A 48 28.35 18.78 1.29
CA SER A 48 28.12 19.52 2.52
C SER A 48 29.37 20.03 3.23
N ASN A 49 30.53 19.47 2.91
CA ASN A 49 31.81 19.96 3.38
C ASN A 49 32.29 21.19 2.57
N GLN A 50 31.66 21.50 1.43
CA GLN A 50 32.00 22.61 0.53
C GLN A 50 30.95 23.73 0.51
N ALA A 51 29.73 23.50 0.99
CA ALA A 51 28.68 24.51 0.98
C ALA A 51 28.85 25.51 2.14
N ASP A 52 28.79 26.80 1.82
CA ASP A 52 28.84 27.88 2.80
C ASP A 52 27.82 27.68 3.94
N ASN A 53 28.23 27.99 5.17
CA ASN A 53 27.48 27.82 6.43
C ASN A 53 26.17 28.64 6.54
N THR A 54 25.60 29.09 5.43
CA THR A 54 24.46 30.01 5.36
C THR A 54 23.11 29.31 5.17
N ASP A 55 23.10 28.04 4.74
CA ASP A 55 21.86 27.26 4.55
C ASP A 55 21.35 26.68 5.89
N ASN A 56 20.09 26.99 6.23
CA ASN A 56 19.41 26.39 7.38
C ASN A 56 19.34 24.86 7.23
N ALA A 57 19.54 24.12 8.33
CA ALA A 57 19.51 22.65 8.33
C ALA A 57 18.23 22.05 7.73
N ILE A 58 17.10 22.76 7.85
CA ILE A 58 15.81 22.40 7.26
C ILE A 58 15.83 22.50 5.74
N GLU A 59 16.42 23.54 5.16
CA GLU A 59 16.49 23.69 3.71
C GLU A 59 17.44 22.65 3.11
N ARG A 60 18.52 22.36 3.82
CA ARG A 60 19.49 21.32 3.46
C ARG A 60 18.83 19.93 3.40
N SER A 61 17.99 19.59 4.38
CA SER A 61 17.26 18.32 4.39
C SER A 61 16.19 18.25 3.29
N ARG A 62 15.49 19.36 3.00
CA ARG A 62 14.55 19.43 1.86
C ARG A 62 15.25 19.22 0.52
N LYS A 63 16.39 19.87 0.29
CA LYS A 63 17.22 19.68 -0.92
C LYS A 63 17.69 18.24 -1.07
N PHE A 64 18.08 17.60 0.04
CA PHE A 64 18.46 16.18 0.04
C PHE A 64 17.31 15.26 -0.37
N VAL A 65 16.13 15.40 0.25
CA VAL A 65 14.94 14.59 -0.09
C VAL A 65 14.55 14.79 -1.55
N LEU A 66 14.56 16.04 -2.03
CA LEU A 66 14.24 16.34 -3.43
C LEU A 66 15.22 15.69 -4.40
N ARG A 67 16.51 15.67 -4.07
CA ARG A 67 17.55 15.01 -4.89
C ARG A 67 17.38 13.50 -4.94
N CYS A 68 17.09 12.87 -3.80
CA CYS A 68 16.75 11.45 -3.74
C CYS A 68 15.52 11.14 -4.61
N TYR A 69 14.46 11.94 -4.47
CA TYR A 69 13.25 11.79 -5.28
C TYR A 69 13.53 11.93 -6.78
N ASN A 70 14.25 12.98 -7.21
CA ASN A 70 14.58 13.19 -8.61
C ASN A 70 15.46 12.06 -9.19
N THR A 71 16.34 11.47 -8.37
CA THR A 71 17.16 10.33 -8.79
C THR A 71 16.32 9.06 -8.95
N LEU A 72 15.33 8.85 -8.09
CA LEU A 72 14.41 7.72 -8.23
C LEU A 72 13.50 7.92 -9.45
N ALA A 73 12.95 9.12 -9.61
CA ALA A 73 12.10 9.47 -10.75
C ALA A 73 12.83 9.34 -12.09
N SER A 74 14.13 9.65 -12.15
CA SER A 74 14.91 9.50 -13.39
C SER A 74 15.20 8.05 -13.79
N GLN A 75 15.15 7.13 -12.83
CA GLN A 75 15.33 5.69 -13.06
C GLN A 75 13.98 4.98 -13.24
N GLN A 76 12.86 5.68 -13.05
CA GLN A 76 11.55 5.12 -13.24
C GLN A 76 11.25 5.00 -14.74
N GLU A 77 11.05 3.77 -15.21
CA GLU A 77 10.60 3.54 -16.57
C GLU A 77 9.11 3.90 -16.71
N LEU A 78 8.78 4.67 -17.76
CA LEU A 78 7.41 5.00 -18.13
C LEU A 78 7.07 4.32 -19.45
N SER A 79 5.82 3.88 -19.59
CA SER A 79 5.33 3.30 -20.84
C SER A 79 5.34 4.34 -21.96
N GLY A 80 5.83 3.97 -23.14
CA GLY A 80 5.85 4.88 -24.30
C GLY A 80 4.45 5.41 -24.67
N ALA A 81 3.40 4.62 -24.45
CA ALA A 81 2.02 5.07 -24.65
C ALA A 81 1.60 6.15 -23.65
N GLN A 82 2.05 6.04 -22.40
CA GLN A 82 1.80 7.05 -21.36
C GLN A 82 2.52 8.36 -21.70
N VAL A 83 3.79 8.28 -22.12
CA VAL A 83 4.56 9.44 -22.56
C VAL A 83 3.91 10.12 -23.76
N ALA A 84 3.48 9.33 -24.76
CA ALA A 84 2.77 9.86 -25.92
C ALA A 84 1.46 10.56 -25.53
N SER A 85 0.66 9.98 -24.64
CA SER A 85 -0.57 10.59 -24.12
C SER A 85 -0.29 11.95 -23.46
N TYR A 86 0.74 12.00 -22.60
CA TYR A 86 1.18 13.25 -21.95
C TYR A 86 1.63 14.32 -22.96
N LEU A 87 2.44 13.95 -23.95
CA LEU A 87 2.90 14.87 -24.99
C LEU A 87 1.75 15.41 -25.86
N MET A 88 0.74 14.59 -26.09
CA MET A 88 -0.46 14.97 -26.85
C MET A 88 -1.49 15.73 -26.00
N ASN A 89 -1.18 16.00 -24.73
CA ASN A 89 -2.07 16.63 -23.76
C ASN A 89 -3.42 15.89 -23.63
N TRP A 90 -3.36 14.56 -23.73
CA TRP A 90 -4.50 13.69 -23.50
C TRP A 90 -4.57 13.33 -22.02
N ASP A 91 -5.78 13.38 -21.48
CA ASP A 91 -6.05 13.03 -20.10
C ASP A 91 -5.75 11.53 -19.89
N ASP A 92 -5.17 11.18 -18.75
CA ASP A 92 -4.94 9.80 -18.34
C ASP A 92 -6.07 9.27 -17.44
N HIS A 93 -7.03 10.14 -17.10
CA HIS A 93 -8.14 9.82 -16.22
C HIS A 93 -9.51 10.16 -16.83
N TYR A 94 -10.17 9.15 -17.40
CA TYR A 94 -11.54 9.28 -17.90
C TYR A 94 -12.52 8.69 -16.91
N THR A 95 -13.21 9.54 -16.13
CA THR A 95 -14.31 9.11 -15.27
C THR A 95 -15.53 9.98 -15.46
N THR A 96 -16.69 9.34 -15.63
CA THR A 96 -18.00 10.03 -15.61
C THR A 96 -18.46 10.37 -14.20
N HIS A 97 -17.86 9.73 -13.19
CA HIS A 97 -18.32 9.77 -11.80
C HIS A 97 -17.14 10.02 -10.86
N LYS A 98 -17.41 10.72 -9.77
CA LYS A 98 -16.43 10.91 -8.69
C LYS A 98 -16.49 9.71 -7.75
N PHE A 99 -15.42 8.93 -7.72
CA PHE A 99 -15.27 7.85 -6.75
C PHE A 99 -14.79 8.43 -5.41
N GLN A 100 -15.43 8.03 -4.33
CA GLN A 100 -14.99 8.38 -2.98
C GLN A 100 -14.10 7.25 -2.45
N GLY A 101 -12.93 7.61 -1.91
CA GLY A 101 -12.05 6.64 -1.25
C GLY A 101 -12.77 6.02 -0.05
N LEU A 102 -12.97 4.70 -0.09
CA LEU A 102 -13.53 3.94 1.02
C LEU A 102 -12.38 3.25 1.75
N TYR A 103 -12.20 3.59 3.02
CA TYR A 103 -11.18 2.98 3.88
C TYR A 103 -11.59 1.58 4.31
N LEU A 104 -11.58 0.64 3.36
CA LEU A 104 -12.09 -0.74 3.48
C LEU A 104 -11.66 -1.41 4.78
N ILE A 105 -10.36 -1.35 5.11
CA ILE A 105 -9.81 -1.99 6.32
C ILE A 105 -10.41 -1.37 7.60
N GLN A 106 -10.59 -0.05 7.65
CA GLN A 106 -11.18 0.61 8.83
C GLN A 106 -12.67 0.30 8.94
N THR A 107 -13.39 0.34 7.82
CA THR A 107 -14.82 0.01 7.77
C THR A 107 -15.06 -1.44 8.17
N GLU A 108 -14.27 -2.38 7.65
CA GLU A 108 -14.32 -3.79 8.02
C GLU A 108 -14.09 -3.98 9.51
N ARG A 109 -13.04 -3.36 10.07
CA ARG A 109 -12.75 -3.42 11.51
C ARG A 109 -13.91 -2.89 12.34
N TYR A 110 -14.48 -1.76 11.96
CA TYR A 110 -15.64 -1.18 12.64
C TYR A 110 -16.84 -2.14 12.64
N LEU A 111 -17.21 -2.66 11.47
CA LEU A 111 -18.32 -3.60 11.33
C LEU A 111 -18.08 -4.90 12.11
N GLN A 112 -16.85 -5.40 12.12
CA GLN A 112 -16.48 -6.60 12.86
C GLN A 112 -16.61 -6.40 14.38
N THR A 113 -16.23 -5.23 14.89
CA THR A 113 -16.41 -4.87 16.31
C THR A 113 -17.89 -4.82 16.69
N GLU A 114 -18.71 -4.09 15.94
CA GLU A 114 -20.17 -4.01 16.17
C GLU A 114 -20.83 -5.39 16.12
N LEU A 115 -20.46 -6.23 15.15
CA LEU A 115 -20.97 -7.60 15.03
C LEU A 115 -20.61 -8.45 16.25
N ASN A 116 -19.38 -8.32 16.76
CA ASN A 116 -18.92 -9.03 17.95
C ASN A 116 -19.71 -8.61 19.20
N GLU A 117 -19.94 -7.31 19.40
CA GLU A 117 -20.74 -6.81 20.52
C GLU A 117 -22.18 -7.33 20.48
N LEU A 118 -22.80 -7.36 19.31
CA LEU A 118 -24.14 -7.90 19.11
C LEU A 118 -24.22 -9.41 19.40
N ARG A 119 -23.19 -10.17 19.01
CA ARG A 119 -23.10 -11.61 19.29
C ARG A 119 -23.02 -11.90 20.80
N VAL A 120 -22.18 -11.13 21.52
CA VAL A 120 -22.08 -11.22 22.98
C VAL A 120 -23.41 -10.90 23.65
N LYS A 121 -24.11 -9.82 23.23
CA LYS A 121 -25.41 -9.43 23.79
C LYS A 121 -26.51 -10.48 23.59
N ARG A 122 -26.44 -11.29 22.52
CA ARG A 122 -27.46 -12.29 22.18
C ARG A 122 -27.11 -13.71 22.63
N ASN A 123 -26.00 -13.93 23.36
CA ASN A 123 -25.47 -15.26 23.69
C ASN A 123 -25.40 -16.19 22.45
N LEU A 124 -25.11 -15.63 21.28
CA LEU A 124 -24.91 -16.43 20.07
C LEU A 124 -23.46 -16.95 20.10
N GLU A 125 -23.30 -18.28 20.03
CA GLU A 125 -21.98 -18.90 20.00
C GLU A 125 -21.15 -18.39 18.82
N ARG A 126 -19.84 -18.24 19.06
CA ARG A 126 -18.86 -17.80 18.06
C ARG A 126 -18.58 -18.97 17.11
N ASP A 127 -19.49 -19.23 16.19
CA ASP A 127 -19.25 -20.16 15.10
C ASP A 127 -18.34 -19.51 14.04
N SER A 128 -17.02 -19.58 14.25
CA SER A 128 -16.04 -19.85 13.20
C SER A 128 -14.62 -19.46 13.65
N TYR A 129 -13.83 -20.45 14.10
CA TYR A 129 -12.38 -20.34 14.29
C TYR A 129 -11.66 -20.52 12.95
N VAL A 130 -11.72 -19.51 12.08
CA VAL A 130 -11.15 -19.62 10.71
C VAL A 130 -9.64 -19.36 10.72
N ASN A 131 -9.16 -18.48 11.61
CA ASN A 131 -7.75 -18.07 11.67
C ASN A 131 -7.41 -17.46 13.04
N GLY A 132 -6.52 -18.11 13.81
CA GLY A 132 -6.16 -17.68 15.17
C GLY A 132 -5.58 -16.27 15.26
N ARG A 133 -4.94 -15.77 14.19
CA ARG A 133 -4.47 -14.38 14.13
C ARG A 133 -5.63 -13.39 14.01
N ILE A 134 -6.61 -13.70 13.17
CA ILE A 134 -7.80 -12.85 12.94
C ILE A 134 -8.64 -12.82 14.22
N ASP A 135 -8.86 -13.98 14.84
CA ASP A 135 -9.64 -14.08 16.08
C ASP A 135 -8.99 -13.36 17.25
N TYR A 136 -7.66 -13.34 17.31
CA TYR A 136 -6.92 -12.57 18.30
C TYR A 136 -7.02 -11.06 18.06
N GLN A 137 -6.94 -10.62 16.79
CA GLN A 137 -7.10 -9.21 16.43
C GLN A 137 -8.50 -8.68 16.72
N TYR A 138 -9.52 -9.53 16.57
CA TYR A 138 -10.92 -9.20 16.83
C TYR A 138 -11.45 -9.82 18.12
N ARG A 139 -10.59 -10.08 19.11
CA ARG A 139 -11.01 -10.60 20.41
C ARG A 139 -11.85 -9.58 21.16
N SER A 140 -12.75 -10.07 22.02
CA SER A 140 -13.53 -9.21 22.91
C SER A 140 -12.59 -8.42 23.82
N GLY A 141 -12.97 -7.18 24.21
CA GLY A 141 -12.17 -6.34 25.11
C GLY A 141 -11.88 -6.98 26.48
N THR A 142 -12.67 -7.97 26.88
CA THR A 142 -12.40 -8.81 28.06
C THR A 142 -11.11 -9.61 27.96
N LEU A 143 -10.61 -9.83 26.74
CA LEU A 143 -9.38 -10.59 26.44
C LEU A 143 -8.22 -9.68 26.04
N ASP A 144 -8.33 -8.35 26.20
CA ASP A 144 -7.27 -7.42 25.79
C ASP A 144 -5.94 -7.70 26.51
N ASN A 145 -6.01 -8.14 27.75
CA ASN A 145 -4.85 -8.49 28.59
C ASN A 145 -4.20 -9.85 28.24
N VAL A 146 -4.85 -10.64 27.38
CA VAL A 146 -4.34 -11.96 26.99
C VAL A 146 -3.41 -11.79 25.81
N CYS A 147 -2.19 -12.34 25.89
CA CYS A 147 -1.26 -12.32 24.78
C CYS A 147 -1.62 -13.37 23.71
N LEU A 148 -1.10 -13.21 22.49
CA LEU A 148 -1.42 -14.10 21.37
C LEU A 148 -1.14 -15.57 21.71
N TYR A 149 -0.04 -15.84 22.42
CA TYR A 149 0.34 -17.20 22.81
C TYR A 149 -0.72 -17.86 23.70
N ASP A 150 -1.14 -17.17 24.76
CA ASP A 150 -2.14 -17.67 25.71
C ASP A 150 -3.51 -17.82 25.03
N PHE A 151 -3.86 -16.90 24.14
CA PHE A 151 -5.11 -16.94 23.38
C PHE A 151 -5.18 -18.17 22.47
N VAL A 152 -4.14 -18.44 21.69
CA VAL A 152 -4.10 -19.61 20.80
C VAL A 152 -4.09 -20.91 21.62
N SER A 153 -3.33 -20.97 22.71
CA SER A 153 -3.27 -22.14 23.59
C SER A 153 -4.61 -22.48 24.26
N ALA A 154 -5.44 -21.48 24.55
CA ALA A 154 -6.73 -21.66 25.21
C ALA A 154 -7.86 -22.05 24.24
N PHE A 155 -7.86 -21.52 23.01
CA PHE A 155 -9.00 -21.60 22.09
C PHE A 155 -8.77 -22.45 20.83
N TYR A 156 -7.53 -22.84 20.51
CA TYR A 156 -7.17 -23.54 19.27
C TYR A 156 -6.47 -24.90 19.51
N LYS A 157 -6.84 -25.63 20.57
CA LYS A 157 -6.33 -26.98 20.86
C LYS A 157 -6.97 -28.06 19.99
#